data_AF-A0A653YIX0-F1
#
_entry.id   AF-A0A653YIX0-F1
#
_cell.length_a   1.000
_cell.length_b   1.000
_cell.length_c   1.000
_cell.angle_alpha   90.00
_cell.angle_beta   90.00
_cell.angle_gamma   90.00
#
_symmetry.space_group_name_H-M   'P 1'
#
loop_
_entity.id
_entity.type
_entity.pdbx_description
1 polymer ?
#
loop_
_entity_poly.entity_id
_entity_poly.type
_entity_poly.pdbx_seq_one_letter_code
_entity_poly.pdbx_strand_id
1 'polypeptide(L)'
;MSYSVSLVGTTHYQPSIRMLRRGNSVRICRKIGNPHDKDAIVAVSSGGKRIGYIARDSWIQRLAYEEAKSCSAFLTDTPNVGDGLLAVVLSVRISPEPMEIVHYLNLK
;
A
#
# COMPACT_ATOMS: atom_id res chain seq x y z
N MET A 1 -17.57 -6.91 2.30
CA MET A 1 -17.34 -6.45 0.92
C MET A 1 -15.86 -6.11 0.75
N SER A 2 -15.27 -6.33 -0.43
CA SER A 2 -13.87 -5.98 -0.72
C SER A 2 -13.78 -5.10 -1.96
N TYR A 3 -12.81 -4.20 -1.98
CA TYR A 3 -12.57 -3.22 -3.04
C TYR A 3 -11.19 -3.43 -3.64
N SER A 4 -11.04 -3.21 -4.95
CA SER A 4 -9.75 -3.28 -5.62
C SER A 4 -9.04 -1.93 -5.58
N VAL A 5 -7.74 -1.94 -5.26
CA VAL A 5 -6.92 -0.73 -5.26
C VAL A 5 -5.57 -1.01 -5.89
N SER A 6 -5.16 -0.17 -6.84
CA SER A 6 -3.84 -0.22 -7.46
C SER A 6 -2.85 0.64 -6.68
N LEU A 7 -1.60 0.16 -6.57
CA LEU A 7 -0.52 0.95 -6.02
C LEU A 7 0.14 1.84 -7.06
N VAL A 8 0.67 2.98 -6.63
CA VAL A 8 1.51 3.88 -7.43
C VAL A 8 2.96 3.85 -6.97
N GLY A 9 3.86 4.30 -7.84
CA GLY A 9 5.31 4.31 -7.58
C GLY A 9 5.94 2.91 -7.47
N THR A 10 5.25 1.87 -7.96
CA THR A 10 5.68 0.46 -7.89
C THR A 10 6.99 0.21 -8.62
N THR A 11 7.34 1.02 -9.61
CA THR A 11 8.59 0.95 -10.37
C THR A 11 9.83 1.07 -9.48
N HIS A 12 9.75 1.78 -8.35
CA HIS A 12 10.85 1.91 -7.39
C HIS A 12 10.99 0.69 -6.45
N TYR A 13 10.03 -0.24 -6.46
CA TYR A 13 9.96 -1.33 -5.50
C TYR A 13 9.93 -2.72 -6.16
N GLN A 14 10.32 -2.82 -7.44
CA GLN A 14 10.28 -4.05 -8.22
C GLN A 14 10.95 -5.27 -7.55
N PRO A 15 12.13 -5.14 -6.91
CA PRO A 15 12.73 -6.28 -6.21
C PRO A 15 11.82 -6.85 -5.11
N SER A 16 11.14 -5.98 -4.36
CA SER A 16 10.21 -6.40 -3.30
C SER A 16 8.92 -6.96 -3.87
N ILE A 17 8.41 -6.40 -4.96
CA ILE A 17 7.19 -6.87 -5.64
C ILE A 17 7.39 -8.27 -6.24
N ARG A 18 8.55 -8.54 -6.85
CA ARG A 18 8.88 -9.85 -7.44
C ARG A 18 8.90 -11.00 -6.43
N MET A 19 9.06 -10.69 -5.14
CA MET A 19 9.02 -11.69 -4.07
C MET A 19 7.59 -11.99 -3.59
N LEU A 20 6.60 -11.20 -4.01
CA LEU A 20 5.22 -11.38 -3.59
C LEU A 20 4.55 -12.52 -4.34
N ARG A 21 3.57 -13.14 -3.68
CA ARG A 21 2.64 -14.10 -4.26
C ARG A 21 1.21 -13.64 -3.98
N ARG A 22 0.31 -13.96 -4.92
CA ARG A 22 -1.13 -13.76 -4.73
C ARG A 22 -1.57 -14.33 -3.38
N GLY A 23 -2.41 -13.59 -2.67
CA GLY A 23 -2.89 -13.90 -1.32
C GLY A 23 -1.95 -13.45 -0.20
N ASN A 24 -0.74 -12.95 -0.49
CA ASN A 24 0.10 -12.36 0.55
C ASN A 24 -0.61 -11.17 1.22
N SER A 25 -0.53 -11.13 2.56
CA SER A 25 -1.01 -9.99 3.31
C SER A 25 -0.13 -8.77 3.04
N VAL A 26 -0.79 -7.64 2.89
CA VAL A 26 -0.17 -6.33 2.69
C VAL A 26 -0.71 -5.40 3.78
N ARG A 27 0.21 -4.76 4.49
CA ARG A 27 -0.11 -3.73 5.47
C ARG A 27 -0.24 -2.38 4.77
N ILE A 28 -1.28 -1.65 5.11
CA ILE A 28 -1.52 -0.28 4.65
C ILE A 28 -1.35 0.64 5.85
N CYS A 29 -0.38 1.54 5.77
CA CYS A 29 0.03 2.37 6.90
C CYS A 29 0.10 3.85 6.50
N ARG A 30 -0.26 4.75 7.42
CA ARG A 30 0.02 6.19 7.29
C ARG A 30 1.51 6.40 7.49
N LYS A 31 2.16 7.10 6.56
CA LYS A 31 3.60 7.35 6.57
C LYS A 31 3.88 8.79 6.97
N ILE A 32 4.35 8.98 8.20
CA ILE A 32 4.72 10.31 8.71
C ILE A 32 6.18 10.64 8.42
N GLY A 33 6.47 11.93 8.25
CA GLY A 33 7.82 12.44 7.98
C GLY A 33 8.31 12.21 6.55
N ASN A 34 7.41 11.95 5.60
CA ASN A 34 7.77 11.93 4.18
C ASN A 34 7.95 13.37 3.67
N PRO A 35 9.14 13.73 3.15
CA PRO A 35 9.43 15.11 2.71
C PRO A 35 8.61 15.54 1.48
N HIS A 36 8.06 14.59 0.73
CA HIS A 36 7.32 14.87 -0.52
C HIS A 36 5.81 14.93 -0.33
N ASP A 37 5.28 14.18 0.63
CA ASP A 37 3.84 14.08 0.88
C ASP A 37 3.59 13.73 2.35
N LYS A 38 3.13 14.72 3.11
CA LYS A 38 2.83 14.59 4.54
C LYS A 38 1.70 13.61 4.84
N ASP A 39 0.84 13.34 3.86
CA ASP A 39 -0.34 12.50 4.02
C ASP A 39 -0.15 11.12 3.36
N ALA A 40 1.09 10.78 2.97
CA ALA A 40 1.39 9.56 2.25
C ALA A 40 0.89 8.29 2.98
N ILE A 41 0.28 7.38 2.22
CA ILE A 41 -0.11 6.05 2.71
C ILE A 41 0.71 5.02 1.95
N VAL A 42 1.44 4.19 2.68
CA VAL A 42 2.40 3.22 2.15
C VAL A 42 1.85 1.80 2.26
N ALA A 43 2.11 1.00 1.23
CA ALA A 43 1.86 -0.43 1.25
C ALA A 43 3.15 -1.19 1.57
N VAL A 44 3.07 -2.08 2.55
CA VAL A 44 4.20 -2.84 3.09
C VAL A 44 3.89 -4.34 3.02
N SER A 45 4.80 -5.13 2.48
CA SER A 45 4.67 -6.59 2.44
C SER A 45 4.75 -7.20 3.84
N SER A 46 4.34 -8.47 3.98
CA SER A 46 4.52 -9.23 5.23
C SER A 46 5.98 -9.30 5.71
N GLY A 47 6.96 -9.18 4.79
CA GLY A 47 8.39 -9.10 5.10
C GLY A 47 8.88 -7.71 5.51
N GLY A 48 7.98 -6.74 5.73
CA GLY A 48 8.33 -5.38 6.14
C GLY A 48 8.93 -4.50 5.03
N LYS A 49 8.79 -4.91 3.76
CA LYS A 49 9.34 -4.19 2.61
C LYS A 49 8.28 -3.31 1.97
N ARG A 50 8.68 -2.10 1.55
CA ARG A 50 7.79 -1.21 0.77
C ARG A 50 7.55 -1.80 -0.62
N ILE A 51 6.30 -1.77 -1.05
CA ILE A 51 5.88 -2.28 -2.36
C ILE A 51 5.13 -1.23 -3.19
N GLY A 52 4.91 -0.05 -2.64
CA GLY A 52 4.30 1.09 -3.32
C GLY A 52 3.56 2.01 -2.36
N TYR A 53 2.82 2.94 -2.93
CA TYR A 53 1.96 3.87 -2.19
C TYR A 53 0.53 3.79 -2.69
N ILE A 54 -0.40 4.20 -1.84
CA ILE A 54 -1.76 4.50 -2.26
C ILE A 54 -1.75 5.85 -2.97
N ALA A 55 -2.48 5.97 -4.08
CA ALA A 55 -2.65 7.22 -4.79
C ALA A 55 -3.26 8.30 -3.87
N ARG A 56 -2.84 9.56 -4.04
CA ARG A 56 -3.22 10.67 -3.14
C ARG A 56 -4.72 11.01 -3.18
N ASP A 57 -5.39 10.69 -4.26
CA ASP A 57 -6.83 10.89 -4.49
C ASP A 57 -7.67 9.63 -4.19
N SER A 58 -7.05 8.56 -3.68
CA SER A 58 -7.76 7.33 -3.33
C SER A 58 -8.73 7.54 -2.17
N TRP A 59 -9.87 6.85 -2.21
CA TRP A 59 -10.83 6.77 -1.11
C TRP A 59 -10.21 6.28 0.22
N ILE A 60 -9.08 5.57 0.17
CA ILE A 60 -8.34 5.15 1.36
C ILE A 60 -7.75 6.35 2.13
N GLN A 61 -7.44 7.46 1.45
CA GLN A 61 -6.97 8.69 2.12
C GLN A 61 -8.04 9.23 3.07
N ARG A 62 -9.27 9.37 2.56
CA ARG A 62 -10.42 9.76 3.37
C ARG A 62 -10.63 8.81 4.56
N LEU A 63 -10.56 7.51 4.30
CA LEU A 63 -10.70 6.49 5.33
C LEU A 63 -9.66 6.66 6.46
N ALA A 64 -8.41 6.98 6.10
CA ALA A 64 -7.30 7.10 7.05
C ALA A 64 -7.30 8.42 7.84
N TYR A 65 -7.69 9.54 7.21
CA TYR A 65 -7.53 10.88 7.79
C TYR A 65 -8.84 11.52 8.26
N GLU A 66 -9.98 11.19 7.65
CA GLU A 66 -11.28 11.76 8.03
C GLU A 66 -12.10 10.79 8.88
N GLU A 67 -12.07 9.49 8.56
CA GLU A 67 -12.92 8.50 9.24
C GLU A 67 -12.21 7.76 10.38
N ALA A 68 -10.90 7.98 10.57
CA ALA A 68 -10.07 7.30 11.56
C ALA A 68 -10.17 5.76 11.51
N LYS A 69 -10.29 5.21 10.30
CA LYS A 69 -10.42 3.77 10.04
C LYS A 69 -9.16 3.20 9.40
N SER A 70 -9.14 1.90 9.17
CA SER A 70 -8.06 1.17 8.50
C SER A 70 -8.63 0.18 7.49
N CYS A 71 -7.73 -0.60 6.89
CA CYS A 71 -8.13 -1.68 6.03
C CYS A 71 -7.13 -2.84 6.11
N SER A 72 -7.65 -4.05 5.95
CA SER A 72 -6.82 -5.21 5.60
C SER A 72 -6.68 -5.28 4.08
N ALA A 73 -5.49 -5.65 3.61
CA ALA A 73 -5.22 -5.79 2.19
C ALA A 73 -4.48 -7.10 1.90
N PHE A 74 -4.78 -7.68 0.74
CA PHE A 74 -4.10 -8.85 0.22
C PHE A 74 -3.74 -8.62 -1.24
N LEU A 75 -2.59 -9.16 -1.66
CA LEU A 75 -2.19 -9.12 -3.06
C LEU A 75 -3.17 -9.94 -3.89
N THR A 76 -3.83 -9.30 -4.86
CA THR A 76 -4.69 -9.99 -5.82
C THR A 76 -3.93 -10.33 -7.08
N ASP A 77 -3.15 -9.37 -7.59
CA ASP A 77 -2.46 -9.51 -8.87
C ASP A 77 -1.24 -8.60 -8.98
N THR A 78 -0.33 -8.97 -9.88
CA THR A 78 0.85 -8.19 -10.27
C THR A 78 0.97 -8.15 -11.80
N PRO A 79 0.10 -7.39 -12.50
CA PRO A 79 0.13 -7.37 -13.95
C PRO A 79 1.41 -6.69 -14.45
N ASN A 80 1.92 -7.16 -15.60
CA ASN A 80 3.04 -6.52 -16.28
C ASN A 80 2.55 -5.22 -16.94
N VAL A 81 3.25 -4.12 -16.70
CA VAL A 81 2.91 -2.78 -17.22
C VAL A 81 3.93 -2.26 -18.26
N GLY A 82 4.78 -3.15 -18.78
CA GLY A 82 5.83 -2.83 -19.75
C GLY A 82 7.23 -3.09 -19.19
N ASP A 83 8.19 -3.41 -20.06
CA ASP A 83 9.62 -3.62 -19.72
C ASP A 83 9.89 -4.58 -18.53
N GLY A 84 9.00 -5.54 -18.29
CA GLY A 84 9.11 -6.47 -17.16
C GLY A 84 8.85 -5.83 -15.79
N LEU A 85 8.20 -4.66 -15.78
CA LEU A 85 7.72 -3.96 -14.59
C LEU A 85 6.37 -4.51 -14.16
N LEU A 86 6.23 -4.73 -12.86
CA LEU A 86 5.01 -5.23 -12.24
C LEU A 86 4.27 -4.07 -11.56
N ALA A 87 2.99 -3.94 -11.86
CA ALA A 87 2.06 -3.22 -11.00
C ALA A 87 1.63 -4.10 -9.83
N VAL A 88 0.89 -3.50 -8.88
CA VAL A 88 0.36 -4.21 -7.72
C VAL A 88 -1.11 -3.85 -7.57
N VAL A 89 -1.97 -4.86 -7.55
CA VAL A 89 -3.40 -4.72 -7.31
C VAL A 89 -3.76 -5.46 -6.03
N LEU A 90 -4.39 -4.75 -5.10
CA LEU A 90 -4.78 -5.25 -3.78
C LEU A 90 -6.29 -5.45 -3.69
N SER A 91 -6.72 -6.50 -3.00
CA SER A 91 -8.07 -6.62 -2.46
C SER A 91 -8.09 -6.05 -1.05
N VAL A 92 -8.93 -5.05 -0.82
CA VAL A 92 -8.96 -4.24 0.39
C VAL A 92 -10.30 -4.40 1.10
N ARG A 93 -10.29 -4.60 2.42
CA ARG A 93 -11.49 -4.62 3.27
C ARG A 93 -11.36 -3.61 4.38
N ILE A 94 -12.37 -2.76 4.53
CA ILE A 94 -12.43 -1.71 5.56
C ILE A 94 -12.50 -2.36 6.95
N SER A 95 -11.80 -1.77 7.90
CA SER A 95 -11.78 -2.14 9.31
C SER A 95 -12.07 -0.89 10.15
N PRO A 96 -12.82 -1.02 11.26
CA PRO A 96 -13.14 0.11 12.15
C PRO A 96 -11.91 0.65 12.90
N GLU A 97 -10.86 -0.16 13.04
CA GLU A 97 -9.65 0.21 13.78
C GLU A 97 -8.86 1.33 13.07
N PRO A 98 -8.15 2.20 13.79
CA PRO A 98 -7.36 3.26 13.17
C PRO A 98 -6.18 2.71 12.36
N MET A 99 -5.84 3.39 11.25
CA MET A 99 -4.71 3.01 10.41
C MET A 99 -3.39 3.19 11.17
N GLU A 100 -2.56 2.15 11.14
CA GLU A 100 -1.24 2.16 11.73
C GLU A 100 -0.37 3.29 11.15
N ILE A 101 0.41 3.94 12.03
CA ILE A 101 1.36 4.99 11.67
C ILE A 101 2.77 4.42 11.67
N VAL A 102 3.51 4.68 10.59
CA VAL A 102 4.91 4.30 10.43
C VAL A 102 5.75 5.54 10.11
N HIS A 103 6.93 5.62 10.71
CA HIS A 103 7.89 6.68 10.40
C HIS A 103 8.62 6.40 9.10
N TYR A 104 8.89 7.46 8.32
CA TYR A 104 9.59 7.37 7.04
C TYR A 104 10.91 6.58 7.11
N LEU A 105 11.64 6.70 8.21
CA LEU A 105 12.95 6.08 8.43
C LEU A 105 12.89 4.59 8.80
N ASN A 106 11.72 4.07 9.15
CA ASN A 106 11.59 2.73 9.74
C ASN A 106 11.28 1.64 8.69
N LEU A 107 11.04 2.02 7.44
CA LEU A 107 10.71 1.07 6.37
C LEU A 107 11.89 0.93 5.40
N LYS A 108 12.42 -0.29 5.31
CA LYS A 108 13.51 -0.64 4.37
C LYS A 108 12.95 -0.80 2.96
#